data_AF-A0AAJ5F6M1-F1
#
_entry.id   AF-A0AAJ5F6M1-F1
#
_cell.length_a   1.000
_cell.length_b   1.000
_cell.length_c   1.000
_cell.angle_alpha   90.00
_cell.angle_beta   90.00
_cell.angle_gamma   90.00
#
_symmetry.space_group_name_H-M   'P 1'
#
loop_
_entity.id
_entity.type
_entity.pdbx_description
1 polymer ?
#
loop_
_entity_poly.entity_id
_entity_poly.type
_entity_poly.pdbx_seq_one_letter_code
_entity_poly.pdbx_strand_id
1 'polypeptide(L)'
;MSISLAVWVVVVSGMVEWTLKEYLRAHDLSVYSLVKATDGALSNTGLYNLSRGTKQVKLETLDLILTALRDLTGKDVAIGDVLRYTPPVKASGFAGEG
;
A
#
# COMPACT_ATOMS: atom_id res chain seq x y z
N MET A 1 -44.32 -28.27 -1.82
CA MET A 1 -42.87 -28.44 -2.09
C MET A 1 -42.17 -27.18 -1.61
N SER A 2 -41.42 -27.26 -0.51
CA SER A 2 -40.59 -26.15 -0.05
C SER A 2 -39.25 -26.23 -0.78
N ILE A 3 -38.91 -25.20 -1.56
CA ILE A 3 -37.62 -25.10 -2.23
C ILE A 3 -36.67 -24.44 -1.25
N SER A 4 -35.71 -25.19 -0.71
CA SER A 4 -34.63 -24.61 0.12
C SER A 4 -33.68 -23.84 -0.79
N LEU A 5 -33.69 -22.51 -0.67
CA LEU A 5 -32.71 -21.61 -1.29
C LEU A 5 -31.36 -21.74 -0.56
N ALA A 6 -30.30 -22.11 -1.29
CA ALA A 6 -28.94 -22.06 -0.79
C ALA A 6 -28.28 -20.74 -1.23
N VAL A 7 -28.06 -19.82 -0.29
CA VAL A 7 -27.23 -18.62 -0.51
C VAL A 7 -25.77 -19.02 -0.34
N TRP A 8 -24.95 -18.80 -1.37
CA TRP A 8 -23.50 -18.98 -1.28
C TRP A 8 -22.83 -17.60 -1.24
N VAL A 9 -22.04 -17.34 -0.20
CA VAL A 9 -21.26 -16.09 -0.06
C VAL A 9 -19.88 -16.32 -0.64
N VAL A 10 -19.52 -15.55 -1.68
CA VAL A 10 -18.13 -15.50 -2.18
C VAL A 10 -17.43 -14.34 -1.48
N VAL A 11 -16.44 -14.66 -0.64
CA VAL A 11 -15.59 -13.65 0.02
C VAL A 11 -14.32 -13.48 -0.82
N VAL A 12 -14.14 -12.31 -1.42
CA VAL A 12 -12.87 -11.93 -2.04
C VAL A 12 -11.98 -11.35 -0.93
N SER A 13 -10.77 -11.87 -0.75
CA SER A 13 -9.84 -11.43 0.30
C SER A 13 -9.42 -9.98 0.12
N GLY A 14 -9.38 -9.22 1.22
CA GLY A 14 -8.80 -7.88 1.23
C GLY A 14 -7.28 -7.93 1.16
N MET A 15 -6.65 -6.82 0.78
CA MET A 15 -5.19 -6.73 0.69
C MET A 15 -4.66 -5.38 1.17
N VAL A 16 -3.42 -5.38 1.66
CA VAL A 16 -2.64 -4.18 1.90
C VAL A 16 -1.48 -4.18 0.92
N GLU A 17 -1.27 -3.07 0.22
CA GLU A 17 -0.23 -2.88 -0.78
C GLU A 17 0.72 -1.75 -0.39
N TRP A 18 2.01 -1.98 -0.61
CA TRP A 18 3.04 -0.95 -0.52
C TRP A 18 3.06 -0.12 -1.80
N THR A 19 2.94 1.21 -1.69
CA THR A 19 2.74 2.12 -2.84
C THR A 19 3.77 3.26 -2.91
N LEU A 20 4.94 3.07 -2.29
CA LEU A 20 6.01 4.08 -2.27
C LEU A 20 6.43 4.54 -3.67
N LYS A 21 6.48 3.63 -4.66
CA LYS A 21 6.90 3.99 -6.02
C LYS A 21 5.89 4.88 -6.71
N GLU A 22 4.61 4.61 -6.52
CA GLU A 22 3.51 5.44 -7.00
C GLU A 22 3.59 6.83 -6.37
N TYR A 23 3.81 6.90 -5.06
CA TYR A 23 3.99 8.17 -4.35
C TYR A 23 5.17 8.97 -4.89
N LEU A 24 6.36 8.35 -4.99
CA LEU A 24 7.55 9.01 -5.53
C LEU A 24 7.30 9.56 -6.94
N ARG A 25 6.66 8.76 -7.80
CA ARG A 25 6.32 9.16 -9.17
C ARG A 25 5.33 10.33 -9.21
N ALA A 26 4.32 10.33 -8.34
CA ALA A 26 3.30 11.39 -8.29
C ALA A 26 3.86 12.74 -7.82
N HIS A 27 5.03 12.74 -7.16
CA HIS A 27 5.71 13.92 -6.64
C HIS A 27 7.00 14.25 -7.40
N ASP A 28 7.24 13.65 -8.57
CA ASP A 28 8.46 13.83 -9.38
C ASP A 28 9.76 13.53 -8.60
N LEU A 29 9.68 12.63 -7.62
CA LEU A 29 10.79 12.19 -6.80
C LEU A 29 11.40 10.89 -7.32
N SER A 30 12.70 10.74 -7.09
CA SER A 30 13.42 9.50 -7.36
C SER A 30 13.69 8.74 -6.06
N VAL A 31 13.97 7.44 -6.20
CA VAL A 31 14.51 6.65 -5.06
C VAL A 31 15.82 7.26 -4.56
N TYR A 32 16.64 7.81 -5.47
CA TYR A 32 17.91 8.43 -5.13
C TYR A 32 17.76 9.70 -4.29
N SER A 33 16.77 10.56 -4.59
CA SER A 33 16.48 11.73 -3.75
C SER A 33 16.02 11.31 -2.35
N LEU A 34 15.27 10.22 -2.24
CA LEU A 34 14.87 9.66 -0.95
C LEU A 34 16.07 9.11 -0.17
N VAL A 35 17.00 8.38 -0.82
CA VAL A 35 18.25 7.92 -0.21
C VAL A 35 19.05 9.10 0.36
N LYS A 36 19.19 10.17 -0.42
CA LYS A 36 19.88 11.40 0.04
C LYS A 36 19.18 12.05 1.23
N ALA A 37 17.85 12.15 1.21
CA ALA A 37 17.09 12.75 2.29
C ALA A 37 17.17 11.94 3.60
N THR A 38 17.44 10.63 3.52
CA THR A 38 17.68 9.81 4.71
C THR A 38 19.10 9.91 5.28
N ASP A 39 19.97 10.74 4.68
CA ASP A 39 21.38 10.91 5.08
C ASP A 39 22.14 9.58 5.28
N GLY A 40 21.86 8.61 4.42
CA GLY A 40 22.49 7.28 4.47
C GLY A 40 21.94 6.33 5.55
N ALA A 41 20.95 6.73 6.34
CA ALA A 41 20.26 5.85 7.29
C ALA A 41 19.60 4.65 6.59
N LEU A 42 19.16 4.83 5.33
CA LEU A 42 18.70 3.74 4.48
C LEU A 42 19.63 3.55 3.28
N SER A 43 20.04 2.30 3.06
CA SER A 43 20.88 1.95 1.92
C SER A 43 20.13 2.10 0.60
N ASN A 44 20.86 2.44 -0.46
CA ASN A 44 20.31 2.59 -1.81
C ASN A 44 19.61 1.31 -2.27
N THR A 45 20.25 0.15 -2.08
CA THR A 45 19.67 -1.17 -2.39
C THR A 45 18.39 -1.43 -1.57
N GLY A 46 18.38 -1.08 -0.28
CA GLY A 46 17.20 -1.24 0.57
C GLY A 46 16.02 -0.42 0.08
N LEU A 47 16.23 0.87 -0.22
CA LEU A 47 15.18 1.75 -0.73
C LEU A 47 14.70 1.36 -2.14
N TYR A 48 15.59 0.89 -3.01
CA TYR A 48 15.16 0.32 -4.30
C TYR A 48 14.30 -0.93 -4.13
N ASN A 49 14.67 -1.84 -3.22
CA ASN A 49 13.86 -3.02 -2.92
C ASN A 49 12.50 -2.63 -2.35
N LEU A 50 12.45 -1.67 -1.42
CA LEU A 50 11.20 -1.13 -0.89
C LEU A 50 10.35 -0.49 -2.00
N SER A 51 10.94 0.30 -2.90
CA SER A 51 10.20 0.92 -4.01
C SER A 51 9.57 -0.12 -4.96
N ARG A 52 10.15 -1.32 -5.08
CA ARG A 52 9.59 -2.38 -5.93
C ARG A 52 8.42 -3.12 -5.28
N GLY A 53 8.14 -2.85 -4.01
CA GLY A 53 7.13 -3.52 -3.22
C GLY A 53 7.76 -4.35 -2.10
N THR A 54 7.10 -4.35 -0.94
CA THR A 54 7.43 -5.23 0.17
C THR A 54 6.15 -5.72 0.85
N LYS A 55 6.22 -6.89 1.48
CA LYS A 55 5.16 -7.41 2.36
C LYS A 55 5.35 -7.02 3.82
N GLN A 56 6.54 -6.56 4.17
CA GLN A 56 6.91 -6.21 5.53
C GLN A 56 7.89 -5.03 5.52
N VAL A 57 7.61 -4.04 6.34
CA VAL A 57 8.50 -2.93 6.63
C VAL A 57 8.52 -2.73 8.13
N LYS A 58 9.71 -2.50 8.70
CA LYS A 58 9.80 -2.17 10.11
C LYS A 58 9.25 -0.76 10.34
N LEU A 59 8.63 -0.52 11.48
CA LEU A 59 8.08 0.80 11.82
C LEU A 59 9.16 1.89 11.85
N GLU A 60 10.36 1.59 12.35
CA GLU A 60 11.51 2.50 12.31
C GLU A 60 11.89 2.93 10.88
N THR A 61 11.81 2.00 9.92
CA THR A 61 12.08 2.28 8.51
C THR A 61 10.96 3.10 7.88
N LEU A 62 9.70 2.81 8.24
CA LEU A 62 8.55 3.58 7.78
C LEU A 62 8.62 5.03 8.28
N ASP A 63 8.96 5.24 9.55
CA ASP A 63 9.11 6.57 10.15
C ASP A 63 10.19 7.41 9.45
N LEU A 64 11.36 6.81 9.19
CA LEU A 64 12.43 7.44 8.41
C LEU A 64 11.98 7.82 7.00
N ILE A 65 11.25 6.93 6.32
CA ILE A 65 10.74 7.21 4.97
C ILE A 65 9.73 8.36 5.01
N LEU A 66 8.76 8.32 5.92
CA LEU A 66 7.74 9.38 6.02
C LEU A 66 8.38 10.73 6.32
N THR A 67 9.33 10.78 7.26
CA THR A 67 10.08 12.01 7.59
C THR A 67 10.83 12.53 6.37
N ALA A 68 11.61 11.69 5.70
CA ALA A 68 12.33 12.09 4.49
C ALA A 68 11.42 12.54 3.34
N LEU A 69 10.23 11.93 3.20
CA LEU A 69 9.23 12.36 2.21
C LEU A 69 8.61 13.71 2.57
N ARG A 70 8.35 13.99 3.86
CA ARG A 70 7.90 15.32 4.31
C ARG A 70 8.94 16.38 3.98
N ASP A 71 10.21 16.11 4.28
CA ASP A 71 11.30 17.04 4.01
C ASP A 71 11.48 17.33 2.51
N LEU A 72 11.40 16.29 1.67
CA LEU A 72 11.54 16.43 0.21
C LEU A 72 10.35 17.16 -0.43
N THR A 73 9.15 16.97 0.09
CA THR A 73 7.93 17.50 -0.54
C THR A 73 7.45 18.81 0.08
N GLY A 74 7.89 19.14 1.30
CA GLY A 74 7.37 20.25 2.09
C GLY A 74 5.89 20.08 2.47
N LYS A 75 5.36 18.85 2.39
CA LYS A 75 3.95 18.52 2.69
C LYS A 75 3.88 17.56 3.86
N ASP A 76 2.74 17.54 4.54
CA ASP A 76 2.47 16.47 5.50
C ASP A 76 2.19 15.17 4.73
N VAL A 77 2.93 14.12 5.08
CA VAL A 77 2.85 12.79 4.48
C VAL A 77 2.30 11.83 5.52
N ALA A 78 1.18 11.20 5.20
CA ALA A 78 0.52 10.22 6.04
C ALA A 78 0.91 8.78 5.65
N ILE A 79 0.67 7.83 6.57
CA ILE A 79 0.91 6.41 6.30
C ILE A 79 0.11 5.92 5.08
N GLY A 80 -1.12 6.43 4.90
CA GLY A 80 -2.00 6.08 3.78
C GLY A 80 -1.50 6.57 2.41
N ASP A 81 -0.51 7.45 2.37
CA ASP A 81 0.09 7.91 1.11
C ASP A 81 1.10 6.89 0.55
N VAL A 82 1.61 5.99 1.40
CA VAL A 82 2.58 4.94 1.03
C VAL A 82 2.03 3.52 1.23
N LEU A 83 0.83 3.39 1.81
CA LEU A 83 0.11 2.13 1.98
C LEU A 83 -1.31 2.25 1.44
N ARG A 84 -1.72 1.26 0.63
CA ARG A 84 -3.09 1.13 0.16
C ARG A 84 -3.76 -0.05 0.81
N TYR A 85 -4.96 0.16 1.36
CA TYR A 85 -5.81 -0.92 1.86
C TYR A 85 -7.02 -1.10 0.95
N THR A 86 -7.21 -2.33 0.47
CA THR A 86 -8.40 -2.76 -0.27
C THR A 86 -9.19 -3.72 0.63
N PRO A 87 -10.40 -3.34 1.10
CA PRO A 87 -11.18 -4.21 1.96
C PRO A 87 -11.70 -5.44 1.19
N PRO A 88 -11.93 -6.58 1.87
CA PRO A 88 -12.55 -7.74 1.25
C PRO A 88 -13.97 -7.38 0.77
N VAL A 89 -14.31 -7.77 -0.46
CA VAL A 89 -15.67 -7.63 -0.97
C VAL A 89 -16.44 -8.90 -0.62
N LYS A 90 -17.54 -8.76 0.12
CA LYS A 90 -18.52 -9.83 0.29
C LYS A 90 -19.50 -9.76 -0.88
N ALA A 91 -19.33 -10.62 -1.87
CA ALA A 91 -20.32 -10.78 -2.93
C ALA A 91 -21.46 -11.68 -2.40
N SER A 92 -22.65 -11.09 -2.30
CA SER A 92 -23.89 -11.83 -2.01
C SER A 92 -24.66 -11.96 -3.33
N GLY A 93 -24.55 -13.10 -4.01
CA GLY A 93 -25.28 -13.37 -5.24
C GLY A 93 -26.58 -14.12 -4.97
N PHE A 94 -27.71 -13.58 -5.41
CA PHE A 94 -28.97 -14.33 -5.56
C PHE A 94 -29.08 -14.81 -7.01
N ALA A 95 -29.01 -16.12 -7.23
CA ALA A 95 -29.36 -16.69 -8.52
C ALA A 95 -30.89 -16.71 -8.63
N GLY A 96 -31.45 -15.76 -9.39
CA GLY A 96 -32.80 -15.88 -9.91
C GLY A 96 -32.76 -16.75 -11.16
N GLU A 97 -33.24 -17.99 -11.06
CA GLU A 97 -33.63 -18.77 -12.25
C GLU A 97 -35.10 -18.48 -12.52
N GLY A 98 -35.39 -18.04 -13.76
CA GLY A 98 -36.74 -17.89 -14.30
C GLY A 98 -37.27 -19.18 -14.90
#